data_AF-E9RIZ2-F1
#
_entry.id   AF-E9RIZ2-F1
#
_cell.length_a   1.000
_cell.length_b   1.000
_cell.length_c   1.000
_cell.angle_alpha   90.00
_cell.angle_beta   90.00
_cell.angle_gamma   90.00
#
_symmetry.space_group_name_H-M   'P 1'
#
loop_
_entity.id
_entity.type
_entity.pdbx_description
1 polymer ?
#
loop_
_entity_poly.entity_id
_entity_poly.type
_entity_poly.pdbx_seq_one_letter_code
_entity_poly.pdbx_strand_id
1 'polypeptide(L)' 'MLIGLMALSGVYAQIEERQSEKRYQAVSTQLGIPKAEILITPSAHDGIYTVKANNRLYLVEFDTSDKKIAHMTEERTN' A
#
# COMPACT_ATOMS: atom_id res chain seq x y z
N MET A 1 -20.34 24.58 -22.50
CA MET A 1 -19.42 23.58 -23.08
C MET A 1 -18.92 22.68 -21.96
N LEU A 2 -19.32 21.40 -21.97
CA LEU A 2 -19.00 20.37 -20.97
C LEU A 2 -17.66 19.68 -21.32
N ILE A 3 -16.53 20.23 -20.90
CA ILE A 3 -15.20 19.57 -21.04
C ILE A 3 -14.34 19.84 -19.80
N GLY A 4 -14.91 19.69 -18.60
CA GLY A 4 -14.24 20.06 -17.34
C GLY A 4 -14.06 18.93 -16.34
N LEU A 5 -14.52 17.70 -16.61
CA LEU A 5 -14.60 16.65 -15.60
C LEU A 5 -13.84 15.36 -15.93
N MET A 6 -13.46 15.12 -17.19
CA MET A 6 -12.80 13.87 -17.60
C MET A 6 -11.27 13.84 -17.42
N ALA A 7 -10.64 14.97 -17.04
CA ALA A 7 -9.17 15.05 -16.89
C ALA A 7 -8.67 14.80 -15.45
N LEU A 8 -9.53 14.95 -14.44
CA LEU A 8 -9.13 14.78 -13.03
C LEU A 8 -9.08 13.30 -12.63
N SER A 9 -9.99 12.46 -13.13
CA SER A 9 -10.07 11.03 -12.79
C SER A 9 -8.86 10.20 -13.26
N GLY A 10 -8.25 10.55 -14.38
CA GLY A 10 -7.05 9.85 -14.89
C GLY A 10 -5.78 10.14 -14.08
N VAL A 11 -5.64 11.35 -13.54
CA VAL A 11 -4.47 11.75 -12.74
C VAL A 11 -4.51 11.08 -11.37
N TYR A 12 -5.67 11.00 -10.73
CA TYR A 12 -5.82 10.31 -9.45
C TYR A 12 -5.53 8.81 -9.56
N ALA A 13 -6.07 8.12 -10.59
CA ALA A 13 -5.79 6.71 -10.82
C ALA A 13 -4.29 6.44 -11.07
N GLN A 14 -3.63 7.32 -11.84
CA GLN A 14 -2.20 7.17 -12.13
C GLN A 14 -1.30 7.47 -10.92
N ILE A 15 -1.72 8.39 -10.05
CA ILE A 15 -1.02 8.65 -8.77
C ILE A 15 -1.19 7.46 -7.83
N GLU A 16 -2.39 6.93 -7.70
CA GLU A 16 -2.69 5.79 -6.84
C GLU A 16 -1.94 4.53 -7.27
N GLU A 17 -1.87 4.26 -8.58
CA GLU A 17 -1.11 3.13 -9.13
C GLU A 17 0.38 3.24 -8.77
N ARG A 18 0.99 4.42 -8.99
CA ARG A 18 2.40 4.68 -8.62
C ARG A 18 2.66 4.60 -7.12
N GLN A 19 1.70 4.99 -6.29
CA GLN A 19 1.81 4.88 -4.82
C GLN A 19 1.68 3.43 -4.37
N SER A 20 0.79 2.66 -5.02
CA SER A 20 0.65 1.23 -4.76
C SER A 20 1.96 0.48 -5.03
N GLU A 21 2.62 0.76 -6.15
CA GLU A 21 3.86 0.08 -6.53
C GLU A 21 5.01 0.33 -5.54
N LYS A 22 5.06 1.54 -4.97
CA LYS A 22 6.02 1.92 -3.92
C LYS A 22 5.76 1.21 -2.61
N ARG A 23 4.50 1.06 -2.20
CA ARG A 23 4.13 0.27 -1.01
C ARG A 23 4.59 -1.18 -1.15
N TYR A 24 4.34 -1.79 -2.31
CA TYR A 24 4.83 -3.14 -2.59
C TYR A 24 6.35 -3.24 -2.52
N GLN A 25 7.08 -2.25 -3.04
CA GLN A 25 8.55 -2.25 -2.99
C GLN A 25 9.07 -2.11 -1.55
N ALA A 26 8.48 -1.24 -0.74
CA ALA A 26 8.87 -1.03 0.65
C ALA A 26 8.65 -2.31 1.48
N VAL A 27 7.47 -2.93 1.36
CA VAL A 27 7.14 -4.17 2.07
C VAL A 27 8.02 -5.33 1.59
N SER A 28 8.20 -5.46 0.26
CA SER A 28 9.04 -6.51 -0.32
C SER A 28 10.49 -6.44 0.18
N THR A 29 11.05 -5.23 0.21
CA THR A 29 12.40 -5.00 0.73
C THR A 29 12.49 -5.32 2.23
N GLN A 30 11.52 -4.87 3.02
CA GLN A 30 11.53 -5.03 4.47
C GLN A 30 11.38 -6.49 4.90
N LEU A 31 10.51 -7.25 4.23
CA LEU A 31 10.25 -8.65 4.56
C LEU A 31 11.19 -9.62 3.83
N GLY A 32 11.91 -9.17 2.80
CA GLY A 32 12.69 -10.05 1.92
C GLY A 32 11.83 -10.99 1.09
N ILE A 33 10.56 -10.63 0.86
CA ILE A 33 9.56 -11.45 0.15
C ILE A 33 9.30 -10.81 -1.21
N PRO A 34 9.24 -11.57 -2.32
CA PRO A 34 8.96 -10.99 -3.62
C PRO A 34 7.54 -10.41 -3.68
N LYS A 35 7.37 -9.31 -4.42
CA LYS A 35 6.09 -8.59 -4.56
C LYS A 35 4.91 -9.52 -4.95
N ALA A 36 5.18 -10.56 -5.74
CA ALA A 36 4.16 -11.52 -6.19
C ALA A 36 3.53 -12.33 -5.04
N GLU A 37 4.21 -12.44 -3.90
CA GLU A 37 3.76 -13.17 -2.71
C GLU A 37 3.19 -12.24 -1.63
N ILE A 38 3.04 -10.95 -1.94
CA ILE A 38 2.56 -9.92 -1.02
C ILE A 38 1.18 -9.47 -1.48
N LEU A 39 0.22 -9.40 -0.56
CA LEU A 39 -1.08 -8.78 -0.77
C LEU A 39 -1.23 -7.60 0.19
N ILE A 40 -1.39 -6.38 -0.34
CA ILE A 40 -1.59 -5.16 0.44
C ILE A 40 -3.04 -4.70 0.29
N THR A 41 -3.76 -4.62 1.41
CA THR A 41 -5.17 -4.18 1.46
C THR A 41 -5.26 -2.94 2.35
N PRO A 42 -5.92 -1.85 1.93
CA PRO A 42 -6.16 -0.71 2.81
C PRO A 42 -7.06 -1.11 3.98
N SER A 43 -6.73 -0.62 5.17
CA SER A 43 -7.55 -0.79 6.37
C SER A 43 -8.58 0.35 6.49
N ALA A 44 -9.47 0.27 7.48
CA ALA A 44 -10.46 1.32 7.76
C ALA A 44 -9.83 2.65 8.23
N HIS A 45 -8.55 2.62 8.62
CA HIS A 45 -7.78 3.79 9.06
C HIS A 45 -6.89 4.30 7.92
N ASP A 46 -6.94 5.60 7.66
CA ASP A 46 -6.12 6.24 6.65
C ASP A 46 -4.63 6.03 6.95
N GLY A 47 -3.86 5.63 5.94
CA GLY A 47 -2.43 5.32 6.09
C GLY A 47 -2.09 3.92 6.63
N ILE A 48 -3.06 3.16 7.15
CA ILE A 48 -2.86 1.79 7.65
C ILE A 48 -3.29 0.76 6.61
N TYR A 49 -2.46 -0.25 6.39
CA TYR A 49 -2.68 -1.32 5.43
C TYR A 49 -2.45 -2.67 6.08
N THR A 50 -3.34 -3.62 5.80
CA THR A 50 -3.12 -5.03 6.10
C THR A 50 -2.29 -5.64 4.97
N VAL A 51 -1.16 -6.23 5.33
CA VAL A 51 -0.23 -6.89 4.42
C VAL A 51 -0.22 -8.37 4.75
N LYS A 52 -0.57 -9.22 3.79
CA LYS A 52 -0.44 -10.67 3.89
C LYS A 52 0.74 -11.14 3.05
N ALA A 53 1.68 -11.84 3.68
CA ALA A 53 2.86 -12.39 3.01
C ALA A 53 3.32 -13.67 3.73
N ASN A 54 3.69 -14.72 2.99
CA ASN A 54 4.19 -16.00 3.54
C ASN A 54 3.36 -16.56 4.72
N ASN A 55 2.04 -16.63 4.56
CA ASN A 55 1.09 -17.07 5.61
C ASN A 55 1.13 -16.25 6.91
N ARG A 56 1.72 -15.06 6.89
CA ARG A 56 1.73 -14.11 8.00
C ARG A 56 0.91 -12.89 7.63
N LEU A 57 0.34 -12.27 8.65
CA LEU A 57 -0.41 -11.04 8.54
C LEU A 57 0.39 -9.92 9.22
N TYR A 58 0.45 -8.77 8.59
CA TYR A 58 1.12 -7.59 9.11
C TYR A 58 0.18 -6.39 9.03
N LEU A 59 0.15 -5.59 10.09
CA LEU A 59 -0.42 -4.24 10.05
C LEU A 59 0.72 -3.27 9.77
N VAL A 60 0.62 -2.56 8.65
CA VAL A 60 1.67 -1.67 8.15
C VAL A 60 1.11 -0.27 8.02
N GLU A 61 1.66 0.65 8.78
CA GLU A 61 1.40 2.08 8.65
C GLU A 61 2.45 2.67 7.71
N PHE A 62 2.00 3.31 6.64
CA PHE A 62 2.88 4.06 5.74
C PHE A 62 2.84 5.53 6.11
N ASP A 63 4.01 6.17 6.14
CA ASP A 63 4.07 7.61 6.27
C ASP A 63 3.42 8.26 5.05
N THR A 64 2.40 9.08 5.29
CA THR A 64 1.59 9.75 4.26
C THR A 64 2.40 10.73 3.42
N SER A 65 3.57 11.17 3.91
CA SER A 65 4.47 12.09 3.23
C SER A 65 5.67 11.41 2.56
N ASP A 66 6.14 10.26 3.06
CA ASP A 66 7.49 9.76 2.71
C ASP A 66 7.59 8.33 2.15
N LYS A 67 6.50 7.66 1.75
CA LYS A 67 6.57 6.38 0.99
C LYS A 67 7.37 5.26 1.71
N LYS A 68 7.55 5.39 3.01
CA LYS A 68 8.28 4.47 3.89
C LYS A 68 7.31 3.84 4.88
N ILE A 69 7.69 2.68 5.39
CA ILE A 69 6.97 2.03 6.47
C ILE A 69 7.28 2.83 7.75
N ALA A 70 6.27 3.48 8.31
CA ALA A 70 6.35 4.20 9.58
C ALA A 70 6.31 3.21 10.76
N HIS A 71 5.39 2.24 10.68
CA HIS A 71 5.25 1.20 11.67
C HIS A 71 4.85 -0.13 11.03
N MET A 72 5.32 -1.25 11.58
CA MET A 72 4.95 -2.60 11.14
C MET A 72 4.80 -3.53 12.35
N THR A 73 3.62 -4.14 12.47
CA THR A 73 3.30 -5.12 13.51
C THR A 73 2.95 -6.44 12.84
N GLU A 74 3.62 -7.54 13.21
CA GLU A 74 3.21 -8.88 12.80
C GLU A 74 2.02 -9.34 13.66
N GLU A 75 0.87 -9.56 13.02
CA GLU A 75 -0.26 -10.24 13.66
C GLU A 75 -0.08 -11.74 13.49
N ARG A 76 0.22 -12.43 14.59
CA ARG A 76 0.15 -13.88 14.63
C ARG A 76 -1.31 -14.31 14.58
N THR A 77 -1.74 -14.83 13.43
CA THR A 77 -2.97 -15.62 13.35
C THR A 77 -2.76 -16.89 14.18
N ASN A 78 -3.35 -16.91 15.37
CA ASN A 78 -3.35 -18.05 16.29
C ASN A 78 -4.24 -19.18 15.77
#